data_AF-A0A0Q0BUP0-F1
#
_entry.id   AF-A0A0Q0BUP0-F1
#
_cell.length_a   1.000
_cell.length_b   1.000
_cell.length_c   1.000
_cell.angle_alpha   90.00
_cell.angle_beta   90.00
_cell.angle_gamma   90.00
#
_symmetry.space_group_name_H-M   'P 1'
#
loop_
_entity.id
_entity.type
_entity.pdbx_description
1 polymer ?
#
loop_
_entity_poly.entity_id
_entity_poly.type
_entity_poly.pdbx_seq_one_letter_code
_entity_poly.pdbx_strand_id
1 'polypeptide(L)'
;MSMRRTLVSLCVIQAISQAAWADQVTAGQPSSDSIELQNIDIQGAASAENAQGPVDGYRATRSASATRTDTSLHETPQSVSVVTREAVEDIGATRLQDALDYAGGGGRGNNFGGQGLTTF
;
A
#
# COMPACT_ATOMS: atom_id res chain seq x y z
N MET A 1 85.03 19.53 -33.53
CA MET A 1 85.21 18.59 -32.40
C MET A 1 83.83 18.36 -31.79
N SER A 2 83.27 17.14 -31.87
CA SER A 2 81.94 16.67 -31.40
C SER A 2 80.73 17.41 -31.97
N MET A 3 79.80 16.88 -32.79
CA MET A 3 79.09 15.60 -32.82
C MET A 3 78.66 15.08 -31.45
N ARG A 4 77.36 15.20 -31.16
CA ARG A 4 76.47 14.19 -30.55
C ARG A 4 75.38 14.84 -29.70
N ARG A 5 74.13 14.80 -30.19
CA ARG A 5 72.92 14.28 -29.51
C ARG A 5 71.65 14.80 -30.18
N THR A 6 71.53 14.42 -31.44
CA THR A 6 70.28 14.09 -32.13
C THR A 6 69.50 13.05 -31.31
N LEU A 7 68.54 13.43 -30.46
CA LEU A 7 67.53 12.50 -29.90
C LEU A 7 66.35 13.16 -29.13
N VAL A 8 66.06 14.45 -29.34
CA VAL A 8 64.83 15.10 -28.80
C VAL A 8 63.89 15.56 -29.93
N SER A 9 64.32 15.40 -31.18
CA SER A 9 63.65 15.88 -32.40
C SER A 9 62.39 15.09 -32.82
N LEU A 10 61.98 14.06 -32.11
CA LEU A 10 60.87 13.19 -32.56
C LEU A 10 59.49 13.56 -31.98
N CYS A 11 59.41 14.29 -30.86
CA CYS A 11 58.12 14.59 -30.21
C CYS A 11 57.44 15.89 -30.65
N VAL A 12 58.15 16.83 -31.29
CA VAL A 12 57.55 18.14 -31.65
C VAL A 12 56.78 18.08 -32.98
N ILE A 13 57.01 17.07 -33.82
CA ILE A 13 56.37 16.96 -35.14
C ILE A 13 54.96 16.31 -35.06
N GLN A 14 54.58 15.65 -33.96
CA GLN A 14 53.22 15.10 -33.81
C GLN A 14 52.15 16.10 -33.34
N ALA A 15 52.51 17.33 -32.97
CA ALA A 15 51.55 18.31 -32.48
C ALA A 15 50.86 19.14 -33.58
N ILE A 16 51.31 19.05 -34.84
CA ILE A 16 50.83 19.95 -35.93
C ILE A 16 49.83 19.26 -36.86
N SER A 17 49.66 17.94 -36.73
CA SER A 17 48.81 17.16 -37.64
C SER A 17 47.52 16.74 -36.93
N GLN A 18 46.59 17.67 -36.73
CA GLN A 18 45.13 17.50 -36.94
C GLN A 18 44.43 18.88 -36.92
N ALA A 19 44.82 19.77 -37.84
CA ALA A 19 43.84 20.69 -38.41
C ALA A 19 42.97 19.91 -39.40
N ALA A 20 42.22 18.94 -38.88
CA ALA A 20 41.10 18.37 -39.59
C ALA A 20 39.96 19.37 -39.43
N TRP A 21 39.43 19.84 -40.56
CA TRP A 21 38.16 20.54 -40.62
C TRP A 21 37.11 19.70 -39.90
N ALA A 22 36.86 20.00 -38.63
CA ALA A 22 35.66 19.56 -37.96
C ALA A 22 34.54 20.39 -38.58
N ASP A 23 33.80 19.76 -39.49
CA ASP A 23 32.48 20.21 -39.89
C ASP A 23 31.73 20.48 -38.58
N GLN A 24 31.36 21.73 -38.34
CA GLN A 24 30.50 22.07 -37.22
C GLN A 24 29.19 21.35 -37.55
N VAL A 25 29.00 20.16 -36.99
CA VAL A 25 27.70 19.51 -36.94
C VAL A 25 26.84 20.53 -36.22
N THR A 26 26.06 21.28 -36.99
CA THR A 26 24.90 21.98 -36.47
C THR A 26 24.10 20.88 -35.82
N ALA A 27 24.16 20.80 -34.49
CA ALA A 27 23.26 19.96 -33.74
C ALA A 27 21.88 20.38 -34.24
N GLY A 28 21.25 19.52 -35.05
CA GLY A 28 19.91 19.76 -35.53
C GLY A 28 19.11 20.14 -34.30
N GLN A 29 18.49 21.32 -34.34
CA GLN A 29 17.52 21.70 -33.32
C GLN A 29 16.66 20.45 -33.12
N PRO A 30 16.55 19.91 -31.89
CA PRO A 30 15.66 18.79 -31.68
C PRO A 30 14.28 19.28 -32.10
N SER A 31 13.80 18.77 -33.23
CA SER A 31 12.43 18.93 -33.66
C SER A 31 11.58 18.53 -32.48
N SER A 32 11.01 19.54 -31.83
CA SER A 32 10.26 19.43 -30.58
C SER A 32 8.86 18.88 -30.90
N ASP A 33 8.79 17.80 -31.66
CA ASP A 33 7.62 16.95 -31.78
C ASP A 33 7.69 15.87 -30.68
N SER A 34 8.02 16.28 -29.47
CA SER A 34 7.87 15.46 -28.28
C SER A 34 6.40 15.53 -27.87
N ILE A 35 5.65 14.48 -28.19
CA ILE A 35 4.29 14.31 -27.66
C ILE A 35 4.44 13.91 -26.20
N GLU A 36 4.18 14.86 -25.30
CA GLU A 36 4.15 14.61 -23.86
C GLU A 36 2.83 13.93 -23.52
N LEU A 37 2.91 12.70 -23.01
CA LEU A 37 1.74 11.94 -22.56
C LEU A 37 1.18 12.61 -21.31
N GLN A 38 -0.13 12.86 -21.32
CA GLN A 38 -0.83 13.39 -20.16
C GLN A 38 -0.72 12.39 -18.99
N ASN A 39 -0.56 12.93 -17.79
CA ASN A 39 -0.59 12.15 -16.56
C ASN A 39 -1.89 11.34 -16.49
N ILE A 40 -1.76 10.03 -16.30
CA ILE A 40 -2.87 9.12 -16.04
C ILE A 40 -2.84 8.80 -14.55
N ASP A 41 -3.82 9.34 -13.83
CA ASP A 41 -4.05 9.02 -12.43
C ASP A 41 -4.99 7.80 -12.34
N ILE A 42 -4.45 6.68 -11.87
CA ILE A 42 -5.18 5.43 -11.73
C ILE A 42 -5.68 5.34 -10.29
N GLN A 43 -6.87 5.88 -10.04
CA GLN A 43 -7.56 5.72 -8.77
C GLN A 43 -8.07 4.28 -8.66
N GLY A 44 -7.46 3.50 -7.77
CA GLY A 44 -7.92 2.15 -7.45
C GLY A 44 -9.37 2.18 -6.98
N ALA A 45 -10.22 1.34 -7.56
CA ALA A 45 -11.65 1.30 -7.28
C ALA A 45 -11.91 0.94 -5.81
N ALA A 46 -12.19 1.97 -5.00
CA ALA A 46 -12.57 1.96 -3.60
C ALA A 46 -11.60 1.21 -2.65
N SER A 47 -11.22 1.87 -1.55
CA SER A 47 -10.65 1.18 -0.39
C SER A 47 -11.67 0.13 0.07
N ALA A 48 -11.49 -1.12 -0.36
CA ALA A 48 -12.34 -2.21 0.09
C ALA A 48 -12.20 -2.33 1.61
N GLU A 49 -13.32 -2.52 2.29
CA GLU A 49 -13.33 -2.84 3.72
C GLU A 49 -12.38 -4.02 3.96
N ASN A 50 -11.53 -3.91 4.98
CA ASN A 50 -10.58 -4.94 5.35
C ASN A 50 -11.13 -5.69 6.57
N ALA A 51 -11.09 -7.02 6.57
CA ALA A 51 -11.58 -7.84 7.67
C ALA A 51 -10.95 -7.58 9.05
N GLN A 52 -9.77 -6.96 9.12
CA GLN A 52 -9.08 -6.57 10.35
C GLN A 52 -9.00 -5.04 10.53
N GLY A 53 -9.49 -4.28 9.55
CA GLY A 53 -9.49 -2.82 9.58
C GLY A 53 -10.66 -2.25 10.39
N PRO A 54 -10.66 -0.92 10.61
CA PRO A 54 -11.86 -0.24 11.08
C PRO A 54 -12.98 -0.37 10.04
N VAL A 55 -14.20 -0.51 10.54
CA VAL A 55 -15.42 -0.48 9.73
C VAL A 55 -16.04 0.91 9.87
N ASP A 56 -16.43 1.50 8.76
CA ASP A 56 -17.20 2.75 8.75
C ASP A 56 -18.69 2.41 8.94
N GLY A 57 -19.33 2.96 9.97
CA GLY A 57 -20.73 2.68 10.26
C GLY A 57 -20.97 1.44 11.14
N TYR A 58 -22.22 0.95 11.05
CA TYR A 58 -22.74 -0.20 11.82
C TYR A 58 -22.75 -1.51 11.03
N ARG A 59 -22.39 -1.49 9.75
CA ARG A 59 -22.51 -2.65 8.86
C ARG A 59 -21.16 -3.05 8.28
N ALA A 60 -20.55 -4.06 8.90
CA ALA A 60 -19.40 -4.73 8.32
C ALA A 60 -19.83 -5.61 7.12
N THR A 61 -18.97 -5.70 6.11
CA THR A 61 -19.18 -6.55 4.92
C THR A 61 -18.18 -7.70 4.84
N ARG A 62 -17.08 -7.64 5.61
CA ARG A 62 -16.02 -8.66 5.62
C ARG A 62 -15.61 -9.06 7.03
N SER A 63 -15.15 -10.30 7.17
CA SER A 63 -14.61 -10.81 8.43
C SER A 63 -13.62 -11.95 8.17
N ALA A 64 -12.64 -12.07 9.07
CA ALA A 64 -11.68 -13.17 9.08
C ALA A 64 -11.89 -14.13 10.26
N SER A 65 -12.84 -13.85 11.15
CA SER A 65 -13.05 -14.66 12.36
C SER A 65 -13.43 -16.10 12.05
N ALA A 66 -14.23 -16.30 10.99
CA ALA A 66 -14.74 -17.62 10.61
C ALA A 66 -13.77 -18.42 9.71
N THR A 67 -13.04 -17.76 8.83
CA THR A 67 -12.25 -18.39 7.76
C THR A 67 -10.74 -18.19 7.90
N ARG A 68 -10.31 -17.35 8.85
CA ARG A 68 -8.93 -16.88 9.04
C ARG A 68 -8.36 -16.12 7.82
N THR A 69 -9.21 -15.74 6.88
CA THR A 69 -8.85 -14.99 5.67
C THR A 69 -9.83 -13.85 5.48
N ASP A 70 -9.43 -12.80 4.76
CA ASP A 70 -10.33 -11.69 4.44
C ASP A 70 -11.46 -12.18 3.51
N THR A 71 -12.63 -12.46 4.10
CA THR A 71 -13.76 -13.12 3.42
C THR A 71 -15.01 -12.27 3.56
N SER A 72 -15.81 -12.18 2.49
CA SER A 72 -17.11 -11.52 2.59
C SER A 72 -18.03 -12.30 3.53
N LEU A 73 -18.81 -11.59 4.34
CA LEU A 73 -19.82 -12.22 5.20
C LEU A 73 -20.86 -13.01 4.38
N HIS A 74 -21.14 -12.60 3.14
CA HIS A 74 -22.07 -13.33 2.25
C HIS A 74 -21.51 -14.68 1.79
N GLU A 75 -20.19 -14.82 1.75
CA GLU A 75 -19.49 -16.04 1.30
C GLU A 75 -19.11 -16.95 2.48
N THR A 76 -19.39 -16.52 3.71
CA THR A 76 -19.07 -17.29 4.91
C THR A 76 -20.11 -18.39 5.14
N PRO A 77 -19.72 -19.66 5.30
CA PRO A 77 -20.67 -20.78 5.38
C PRO A 77 -21.35 -20.94 6.76
N GLN A 78 -21.24 -19.94 7.63
CA GLN A 78 -21.78 -19.94 8.99
C GLN A 78 -22.30 -18.55 9.35
N SER A 79 -23.23 -18.49 10.31
CA SER A 79 -23.74 -17.22 10.82
C SER A 79 -22.67 -16.50 11.63
N VAL A 80 -22.29 -15.31 11.18
CA VAL A 80 -21.34 -14.42 11.87
C VAL A 80 -22.02 -13.07 12.11
N SER A 81 -22.00 -12.61 13.36
CA SER A 81 -22.43 -11.26 13.74
C SER A 81 -21.20 -10.42 14.07
N VAL A 82 -21.06 -9.26 13.46
CA VAL A 82 -19.94 -8.35 13.67
C VAL A 82 -20.46 -7.11 14.39
N VAL A 83 -19.92 -6.84 15.58
CA VAL A 83 -20.20 -5.61 16.33
C VAL A 83 -19.11 -4.60 15.98
N THR A 84 -19.47 -3.52 15.28
CA THR A 84 -18.52 -2.49 14.84
C THR A 84 -18.10 -1.59 16.01
N ARG A 85 -16.98 -0.89 15.83
CA ARG A 85 -16.48 0.04 16.85
C ARG A 85 -17.48 1.15 17.17
N GLU A 86 -18.10 1.74 16.14
CA GLU A 86 -19.15 2.76 16.34
C GLU A 86 -20.33 2.20 17.14
N ALA A 87 -20.77 0.97 16.85
CA ALA A 87 -21.82 0.33 17.63
C ALA A 87 -21.44 0.16 19.11
N VAL A 88 -20.19 -0.22 19.42
CA VAL A 88 -19.69 -0.35 20.80
C VAL A 88 -19.67 1.01 21.51
N GLU A 89 -19.25 2.06 20.82
CA GLU A 89 -19.20 3.43 21.35
C GLU A 89 -20.60 3.97 21.66
N ASP A 90 -21.56 3.77 20.75
CA ASP A 90 -22.92 4.30 20.88
C ASP A 90 -23.76 3.58 21.93
N ILE A 91 -23.54 2.27 22.13
CA ILE A 91 -24.17 1.54 23.24
C ILE A 91 -23.47 1.81 24.58
N GLY A 92 -22.34 2.53 24.59
CA GLY A 92 -21.56 2.80 25.79
C GLY A 92 -20.99 1.55 26.46
N ALA A 93 -20.71 0.50 25.69
CA ALA A 93 -20.26 -0.78 26.22
C ALA A 93 -18.85 -0.64 26.81
N THR A 94 -18.72 -0.85 28.11
CA THR A 94 -17.42 -0.85 28.82
C THR A 94 -16.95 -2.28 29.11
N ARG A 95 -17.84 -3.25 28.96
CA ARG A 95 -17.57 -4.68 29.15
C ARG A 95 -17.94 -5.43 27.88
N LEU A 96 -17.20 -6.50 27.59
CA LEU A 96 -17.47 -7.39 26.44
C LEU A 96 -18.90 -7.96 26.48
N GLN A 97 -19.43 -8.19 27.68
CA GLN A 97 -20.78 -8.71 27.90
C GLN A 97 -21.84 -7.81 27.24
N ASP A 98 -21.68 -6.50 27.38
CA ASP A 98 -22.64 -5.50 26.88
C ASP A 98 -22.65 -5.48 25.34
N ALA A 99 -21.47 -5.67 24.71
CA ALA A 99 -21.35 -5.81 23.27
C ALA A 99 -21.94 -7.14 22.74
N LEU A 100 -21.85 -8.22 23.51
CA LEU A 100 -22.43 -9.52 23.13
C LEU A 100 -23.96 -9.52 23.21
N ASP A 101 -24.54 -8.80 24.17
CA ASP A 101 -26.00 -8.59 24.24
C ASP A 101 -26.54 -7.93 22.96
N TYR A 102 -25.75 -7.05 22.31
CA TYR A 102 -26.08 -6.43 21.02
C TYR A 102 -25.97 -7.40 19.83
N ALA A 103 -24.92 -8.23 19.79
CA ALA A 103 -24.69 -9.17 18.68
C ALA A 103 -25.81 -10.23 18.53
N GLY A 104 -26.48 -10.54 19.65
CA GLY A 104 -27.52 -11.57 19.73
C GLY A 104 -26.98 -13.00 19.68
N GLY A 105 -27.74 -13.96 20.22
CA GLY A 105 -27.43 -15.39 20.12
C GLY A 105 -26.86 -16.08 21.37
N GLY A 106 -26.55 -15.33 22.44
CA GLY A 106 -26.09 -15.88 23.72
C GLY A 106 -26.98 -15.45 24.88
N GLY A 107 -27.49 -16.40 25.66
CA GLY A 107 -28.17 -16.10 26.92
C GLY A 107 -27.16 -15.87 28.05
N ARG A 108 -27.43 -14.90 28.93
CA ARG A 108 -26.61 -14.69 30.14
C ARG A 108 -26.68 -15.94 31.01
N GLY A 109 -25.55 -16.62 31.20
CA GLY A 109 -25.44 -17.81 32.03
C GLY A 109 -24.50 -17.59 33.20
N ASN A 110 -25.01 -17.11 34.33
CA ASN A 110 -24.27 -17.15 35.60
C ASN A 110 -24.51 -18.51 36.25
N ASN A 111 -23.89 -19.55 35.70
CA ASN A 111 -23.98 -20.89 36.27
C ASN A 111 -22.89 -21.05 37.33
N PHE A 112 -23.18 -20.62 38.56
CA PHE A 112 -22.46 -21.11 39.74
C PHE A 112 -22.80 -22.60 39.93
N GLY A 113 -22.24 -23.47 39.08
CA GLY A 113 -22.41 -24.92 39.17
C GLY A 113 -23.86 -25.43 39.14
N GLY A 114 -24.79 -24.72 38.50
CA GLY A 114 -26.20 -25.13 38.40
C GLY A 114 -27.13 -24.62 39.50
N GLN A 115 -26.67 -23.69 40.35
CA GLN A 115 -27.52 -23.07 41.39
C GLN A 115 -28.17 -21.78 40.86
N GLY A 116 -29.26 -21.92 40.10
CA GLY A 116 -30.07 -20.80 39.64
C GLY A 116 -30.89 -20.17 40.77
N LEU A 117 -30.30 -19.25 41.53
CA LEU A 117 -31.05 -18.38 42.45
C LEU A 117 -31.27 -17.01 41.77
N THR A 118 -32.27 -16.94 40.88
CA THR A 118 -32.62 -15.72 40.14
C THR A 118 -33.88 -15.02 40.69
N THR A 119 -34.13 -15.11 41.99
CA THR A 119 -35.21 -14.37 42.66
C THR A 119 -34.65 -13.62 43.84
N PHE A 120 -34.63 -12.29 43.76
CA PHE A 120 -35.00 -11.37 44.82
C PHE A 120 -35.73 -10.19 44.18
#